data_AF-A0A2E3UDJ8-F1
#
_entry.id   AF-A0A2E3UDJ8-F1
#
_cell.length_a   1.000
_cell.length_b   1.000
_cell.length_c   1.000
_cell.angle_alpha   90.00
_cell.angle_beta   90.00
_cell.angle_gamma   90.00
#
_symmetry.space_group_name_H-M   'P 1'
#
loop_
_entity.id
_entity.type
_entity.pdbx_description
1 polymer ?
#
loop_
_entity_poly.entity_id
_entity_poly.type
_entity_poly.pdbx_seq_one_letter_code
_entity_poly.pdbx_strand_id
1 'polypeptide(L)' 'MAHENNKSRLEEQIDENLRRVYQQKLEEDVPDRFKELLDQLKEQDSQNGKS' A
#
# COMPACT_ATOMS: atom_id res chain seq x y z
N MET A 1 28.62 2.88 21.57
CA MET A 1 29.01 3.86 20.53
C MET A 1 29.22 3.24 19.14
N ALA A 2 30.16 2.30 18.89
CA ALA A 2 30.35 1.75 17.52
C ALA A 2 29.23 0.80 17.03
N HIS A 3 28.58 0.07 17.95
CA HIS A 3 27.46 -0.83 17.60
C HIS A 3 26.14 -0.11 17.35
N GLU A 4 25.89 1.03 18.01
CA GLU A 4 24.67 1.84 17.79
C GLU A 4 24.68 2.49 16.40
N ASN A 5 25.85 2.97 15.94
CA ASN A 5 26.00 3.56 14.61
C ASN A 5 25.76 2.55 13.47
N ASN A 6 26.14 1.28 13.66
CA ASN A 6 25.87 0.23 12.68
C ASN A 6 24.38 -0.14 12.63
N LYS A 7 23.69 -0.08 13.77
CA LYS A 7 22.24 -0.34 13.83
C LYS A 7 21.45 0.77 13.12
N SER A 8 21.80 2.04 13.35
CA SER A 8 21.20 3.19 12.64
C SER A 8 21.33 3.05 11.13
N ARG A 9 22.54 2.72 10.64
CA ARG A 9 22.79 2.57 9.20
C ARG A 9 22.00 1.42 8.58
N LEU A 10 21.81 0.32 9.31
CA LEU A 10 21.00 -0.80 8.85
C LEU A 10 19.51 -0.43 8.81
N GLU A 11 19.01 0.27 9.83
CA GLU A 11 17.63 0.76 9.89
C GLU A 11 17.34 1.74 8.75
N GLU A 12 18.24 2.70 8.49
CA GLU A 12 18.15 3.63 7.36
C GLU A 12 18.07 2.90 6.01
N GLN A 13 18.88 1.86 5.82
CA GLN A 13 18.84 1.05 4.60
C GLN A 13 17.54 0.27 4.45
N ILE A 14 17.00 -0.27 5.55
CA ILE A 14 15.71 -0.97 5.53
C ILE A 14 14.60 0.00 5.12
N ASP A 15 14.57 1.19 5.73
CA ASP A 15 13.58 2.24 5.43
C ASP A 15 13.67 2.71 3.97
N GLU A 16 14.88 2.92 3.45
CA GLU A 16 15.08 3.30 2.05
C GLU A 16 14.57 2.22 1.08
N ASN A 17 14.89 0.96 1.36
CA ASN A 17 14.43 -0.17 0.54
C ASN A 17 12.90 -0.31 0.57
N LEU A 18 12.28 -0.20 1.76
CA LEU A 18 10.82 -0.24 1.89
C LEU A 18 10.17 0.91 1.11
N ARG A 19 10.66 2.15 1.30
CA ARG A 19 10.15 3.32 0.57
C ARG A 19 10.23 3.10 -0.93
N ARG A 20 11.35 2.60 -1.45
CA ARG A 20 11.54 2.35 -2.88
C ARG A 20 10.52 1.34 -3.43
N VAL A 21 10.33 0.22 -2.74
CA VAL A 21 9.37 -0.83 -3.16
C VAL A 21 7.94 -0.30 -3.15
N TYR A 22 7.54 0.43 -2.10
CA TYR A 22 6.19 0.98 -2.04
C TYR A 22 5.97 2.10 -3.06
N GLN A 23 6.98 2.92 -3.33
CA GLN A 23 6.89 3.97 -4.35
C GLN A 23 6.72 3.40 -5.76
N GLN A 24 7.42 2.31 -6.09
CA GLN A 24 7.22 1.59 -7.35
C GLN A 24 5.79 1.05 -7.47
N LYS A 25 5.24 0.48 -6.39
CA LYS A 25 3.85 0.00 -6.38
C LYS A 25 2.80 1.11 -6.53
N LEU A 26 3.12 2.36 -6.16
CA LEU A 26 2.19 3.49 -6.34
C LEU A 26 2.08 3.93 -7.79
N GLU A 27 3.10 3.66 -8.62
CA GLU A 27 3.09 3.94 -10.05
C GLU A 27 2.37 2.85 -10.86
N GLU A 28 2.11 1.69 -10.23
CA GLU A 28 1.35 0.60 -10.85
C GLU A 28 -0.16 0.88 -10.80
N ASP A 29 -0.85 0.57 -11.91
CA ASP A 29 -2.31 0.64 -11.95
C ASP A 29 -2.94 -0.29 -10.92
N VAL A 30 -4.05 0.17 -10.32
CA VAL A 30 -4.85 -0.67 -9.40
C VAL A 30 -5.33 -1.91 -10.14
N PRO A 31 -5.08 -3.13 -9.62
CA PRO A 31 -5.56 -4.37 -10.21
C PRO A 31 -7.07 -4.39 -10.46
N ASP A 32 -7.49 -4.93 -11.60
CA ASP A 32 -8.90 -4.90 -12.02
C ASP A 32 -9.84 -5.59 -11.03
N ARG A 33 -9.39 -6.68 -10.40
CA ARG A 33 -10.14 -7.35 -9.34
C ARG A 33 -10.52 -6.40 -8.18
N PHE A 34 -9.66 -5.44 -7.83
CA PHE A 34 -10.00 -4.48 -6.78
C PHE A 34 -11.03 -3.47 -7.26
N LYS A 35 -10.96 -3.02 -8.53
CA LYS A 35 -11.97 -2.14 -9.13
C LYS A 35 -13.33 -2.84 -9.15
N GLU A 36 -13.37 -4.10 -9.58
CA GLU A 36 -14.58 -4.92 -9.59
C GLU A 36 -15.21 -5.05 -8.19
N LEU A 37 -14.39 -5.27 -7.15
CA LEU A 37 -14.88 -5.35 -5.77
C LEU A 37 -15.43 -4.00 -5.29
N LEU A 38 -14.77 -2.88 -5.63
CA LEU A 38 -15.27 -1.55 -5.31
C LEU A 38 -16.60 -1.26 -5.99
N ASP A 39 -16.79 -1.71 -7.22
CA ASP A 39 -18.05 -1.52 -7.95
C ASP A 39 -19.17 -2.40 -7.36
N GLN A 40 -18.87 -3.64 -6.99
CA GLN A 40 -19.82 -4.50 -6.25
C GLN A 40 -20.28 -3.86 -4.93
N LEU A 41 -19.36 -3.24 -4.18
CA LEU A 41 -19.71 -2.55 -2.94
C LEU A 41 -20.62 -1.33 -3.19
N LYS A 42 -20.32 -0.51 -4.20
CA LYS A 42 -21.17 0.64 -4.57
C LYS A 42 -22.57 0.21 -5.02
N GLU A 43 -22.66 -0.88 -5.78
CA GLU A 43 -23.92 -1.46 -6.20
C GLU A 43 -24.73 -1.93 -4.99
N GLN A 44 -24.10 -2.65 -4.06
CA GLN A 44 -24.74 -3.13 -2.84
C GLN A 44 -25.29 -1.96 -1.98
N ASP A 45 -24.51 -0.89 -1.79
CA ASP A 45 -24.97 0.31 -1.08
C ASP A 45 -26.15 0.98 -1.80
N SER A 46 -26.12 1.01 -3.14
CA SER A 46 -27.20 1.57 -3.96
C SER A 46 -28.49 0.74 -3.92
N GLN A 47 -28.40 -0.57 -3.72
CA GLN A 47 -29.57 -1.43 -3.53
C GLN A 47 -30.11 -1.34 -2.09
N ASN A 48 -29.23 -1.29 -1.09
CA ASN A 48 -29.62 -1.16 0.32
C ASN A 48 -30.25 0.20 0.65
N GLY A 49 -29.85 1.29 -0.02
CA GLY A 49 -30.46 2.61 0.12
C GLY A 49 -31.80 2.79 -0.60
N LYS A 50 -32.26 1.79 -1.35
CA LYS A 50 -33.56 1.79 -2.07
C LYS A 50 -34.66 0.99 -1.35
N SER A 51 -34.41 0.51 -0.12
CA SER A 51 -35.42 -0.11 0.74
C SER A 51 -36.10 0.89 1.66
#